data_AF-A0A3C1DF06-F1
#
_entry.id   AF-A0A3C1DF06-F1
#
_cell.length_a   1.000
_cell.length_b   1.000
_cell.length_c   1.000
_cell.angle_alpha   90.00
_cell.angle_beta   90.00
_cell.angle_gamma   90.00
#
_symmetry.space_group_name_H-M   'P 1'
#
loop_
_entity.id
_entity.type
_entity.pdbx_description
1 polymer ?
#
loop_
_entity_poly.entity_id
_entity_poly.type
_entity_poly.pdbx_seq_one_letter_code
_entity_poly.pdbx_strand_id
1 'polypeptide(L)' 'GFPVWWYVEPRIIDTFLESYDFAGKTIVPFATSGGSGLGQAPKRMLALAAGATVLAGGLLNGRPSQAELSAWAEQALEA' A
#
# COMPACT_ATOMS: atom_id res chain seq x y z
N GLY A 1 1.46 4.80 2.86
CA GLY A 1 2.78 4.20 3.13
C GLY A 1 2.84 3.69 4.55
N PHE A 2 3.52 2.57 4.81
CA PHE A 2 3.66 2.00 6.17
C PHE A 2 4.91 1.10 6.31
N PRO A 3 5.46 0.88 7.51
CA PRO A 3 6.41 -0.20 7.74
C PRO A 3 5.67 -1.55 7.78
N VAL A 4 6.24 -2.61 7.20
CA VAL A 4 5.65 -3.96 7.32
C VAL A 4 5.87 -4.50 8.74
N TRP A 5 4.78 -4.79 9.46
CA TRP A 5 4.80 -5.43 10.77
C TRP A 5 4.13 -6.80 10.68
N TRP A 6 4.88 -7.87 10.91
CA TRP A 6 4.36 -9.25 10.87
C TRP A 6 3.59 -9.57 9.57
N TYR A 7 4.15 -9.18 8.43
CA TYR A 7 3.60 -9.44 7.08
C TYR A 7 2.28 -8.72 6.75
N VAL A 8 1.91 -7.71 7.54
CA VAL A 8 0.73 -6.85 7.35
C VAL A 8 1.06 -5.38 7.66
N GLU A 9 0.10 -4.49 7.40
CA GLU A 9 0.09 -3.11 7.83
C GLU A 9 -0.07 -2.98 9.37
N PRO A 10 0.54 -1.98 10.02
CA PRO A 10 0.25 -1.65 11.39
C PRO A 10 -1.21 -1.20 11.56
N ARG A 11 -1.79 -1.46 12.74
CA ARG A 11 -3.21 -1.17 13.04
C ARG A 11 -3.64 0.29 12.88
N ILE A 12 -2.71 1.23 12.91
CA ILE A 12 -3.02 2.63 12.62
C ILE A 12 -3.48 2.84 11.18
N ILE A 13 -3.04 1.98 10.25
CA ILE A 13 -3.51 1.99 8.86
C ILE A 13 -4.92 1.42 8.77
N ASP A 14 -5.25 0.39 9.55
CA ASP A 14 -6.64 -0.09 9.68
C ASP A 14 -7.55 1.08 10.10
N THR A 15 -7.20 1.77 11.20
CA THR A 15 -7.95 2.93 11.69
C THR A 15 -8.08 4.03 10.63
N PHE A 16 -7.01 4.32 9.87
CA PHE A 16 -7.07 5.29 8.77
C PHE A 16 -8.07 4.86 7.70
N LEU A 17 -8.06 3.60 7.26
CA LEU A 17 -8.97 3.11 6.22
C LEU A 17 -10.43 3.07 6.70
N GLU A 18 -10.67 2.78 7.98
CA GLU A 18 -12.00 2.77 8.59
C GLU A 18 -12.56 4.19 8.84
N SER A 19 -11.70 5.21 8.91
CA SER A 19 -12.09 6.57 9.29
C SER A 19 -12.61 7.43 8.12
N TYR A 20 -12.50 6.97 6.88
CA TYR A 20 -12.85 7.77 5.70
C TYR A 20 -13.58 6.93 4.63
N ASP A 21 -14.33 7.61 3.77
CA ASP A 21 -14.95 7.01 2.60
C ASP A 21 -13.98 6.98 1.41
N PHE A 22 -13.62 5.76 0.98
CA PHE A 22 -12.76 5.51 -0.17
C PHE A 22 -13.52 5.00 -1.40
N ALA A 23 -14.86 5.04 -1.41
CA ALA A 23 -15.65 4.59 -2.53
C ALA A 23 -15.24 5.28 -3.85
N GLY A 24 -14.99 4.45 -4.88
CA GLY A 24 -14.56 4.91 -6.20
C GLY A 24 -13.13 5.48 -6.24
N LYS A 25 -12.32 5.28 -5.19
CA LYS A 25 -10.90 5.68 -5.17
C LYS A 25 -10.00 4.49 -5.46
N THR A 26 -8.85 4.77 -6.07
CA THR A 26 -7.75 3.81 -6.20
C THR A 26 -6.77 4.00 -5.05
N ILE A 27 -6.49 2.93 -4.31
CA ILE A 27 -5.48 2.89 -3.24
C ILE A 27 -4.30 2.07 -3.74
N VAL A 28 -3.12 2.69 -3.72
CA VAL A 28 -1.85 2.04 -4.07
C VAL A 28 -0.97 2.00 -2.80
N PRO A 29 -0.88 0.85 -2.11
CA PRO A 29 -0.06 0.74 -0.92
C PRO A 29 1.43 0.77 -1.27
N PHE A 30 2.22 1.39 -0.41
CA PHE A 30 3.68 1.25 -0.45
C PHE A 30 4.21 1.01 0.96
N ALA A 31 5.31 0.27 1.06
CA ALA A 31 5.89 -0.04 2.36
C ALA A 31 7.41 -0.08 2.36
N THR A 32 7.98 0.00 3.56
CA THR A 32 9.37 -0.38 3.84
C THR A 32 9.40 -1.57 4.78
N SER A 33 10.48 -2.35 4.75
CA SER A 33 10.63 -3.54 5.59
C SER A 33 12.10 -3.90 5.81
N GLY A 34 12.35 -4.76 6.80
CA GLY A 34 13.65 -5.40 7.00
C GLY A 34 13.93 -6.61 6.09
N GLY A 35 13.10 -6.85 5.07
CA GLY A 35 13.23 -8.00 4.16
C GLY A 35 11.91 -8.65 3.75
N SER A 36 10.82 -8.40 4.47
CA SER A 36 9.48 -8.92 4.15
C SER A 36 8.84 -8.20 2.97
N GLY A 37 8.06 -8.93 2.17
CA GLY A 37 7.10 -8.36 1.22
C GLY A 37 5.90 -7.68 1.90
N LEU A 38 5.00 -7.12 1.09
CA LEU A 38 3.71 -6.56 1.55
C LEU A 38 2.76 -7.61 2.16
N GLY A 39 2.99 -8.90 1.90
CA GLY A 39 2.26 -9.99 2.51
C GLY A 39 0.74 -9.88 2.27
N GLN A 40 -0.04 -9.92 3.33
CA GLN A 40 -1.50 -9.85 3.26
C GLN A 40 -2.03 -8.41 3.29
N ALA A 41 -1.16 -7.40 3.34
CA ALA A 41 -1.60 -6.03 3.57
C ALA A 41 -2.59 -5.52 2.49
N PRO A 42 -2.31 -5.61 1.18
CA PRO A 42 -3.25 -5.11 0.16
C PRO A 42 -4.62 -5.79 0.24
N LYS A 43 -4.66 -7.10 0.54
CA LYS A 43 -5.90 -7.85 0.71
C LYS A 43 -6.70 -7.39 1.93
N ARG A 44 -6.02 -7.10 3.05
CA ARG A 44 -6.66 -6.58 4.26
C ARG A 44 -7.20 -5.17 4.03
N MET A 45 -6.43 -4.31 3.37
CA MET A 45 -6.87 -2.98 2.98
C MET A 45 -8.11 -3.00 2.08
N LEU A 46 -8.18 -3.94 1.12
CA LEU A 46 -9.36 -4.12 0.27
C LEU A 46 -10.62 -4.46 1.09
N ALA A 47 -10.48 -5.21 2.18
CA ALA A 47 -11.60 -5.54 3.06
C ALA A 47 -12.05 -4.37 3.94
N LEU A 48 -11.15 -3.43 4.24
CA LEU A 48 -11.42 -2.28 5.12
C LEU A 48 -11.89 -1.04 4.33
N ALA A 49 -11.36 -0.82 3.13
CA ALA A 49 -11.69 0.32 2.27
C ALA A 49 -12.84 -0.04 1.31
N ALA A 50 -14.06 -0.14 1.85
CA ALA A 50 -15.23 -0.55 1.07
C ALA A 50 -15.45 0.35 -0.17
N GLY A 51 -15.66 -0.29 -1.33
CA GLY A 51 -15.89 0.42 -2.60
C GLY A 51 -14.65 1.04 -3.25
N ALA A 52 -13.47 0.90 -2.63
CA ALA A 52 -12.21 1.28 -3.23
C ALA A 52 -11.67 0.17 -4.16
N THR A 53 -10.84 0.57 -5.12
CA THR A 53 -9.95 -0.33 -5.86
C THR A 53 -8.61 -0.34 -5.16
N VAL A 54 -8.18 -1.48 -4.61
CA VAL A 54 -6.86 -1.61 -3.97
C VAL A 54 -5.91 -2.39 -4.89
N LEU A 55 -4.84 -1.74 -5.32
CA LEU A 55 -3.82 -2.35 -6.18
C LEU A 55 -2.74 -3.07 -5.36
N ALA A 56 -1.91 -3.87 -6.02
CA ALA A 56 -0.90 -4.70 -5.34
C ALA A 56 0.12 -3.86 -4.55
N GLY A 57 0.47 -2.67 -5.05
CA GLY A 57 1.45 -1.80 -4.42
C GLY A 57 2.90 -2.27 -4.56
N GLY A 58 3.81 -1.70 -3.77
CA GLY A 58 5.22 -2.10 -3.81
C GLY A 58 6.04 -1.78 -2.56
N LEU A 59 7.21 -2.43 -2.44
CA LEU A 59 8.22 -2.05 -1.46
C LEU A 59 9.10 -0.94 -2.01
N LEU A 60 9.33 0.10 -1.22
CA LEU A 60 10.20 1.23 -1.54
C LEU A 60 11.34 1.32 -0.51
N ASN A 61 12.09 0.23 -0.37
CA ASN A 61 13.22 0.13 0.56
C ASN A 61 14.43 0.97 0.11
N GLY A 62 15.28 1.35 1.07
CA GLY A 62 16.51 2.08 0.79
C GLY A 62 16.27 3.56 0.51
N ARG A 63 16.84 4.04 -0.59
CA ARG A 63 16.78 5.45 -1.03
C ARG A 63 16.55 5.51 -2.54
N PRO A 64 15.35 5.13 -3.03
CA PRO A 64 15.06 5.21 -4.45
C PRO A 64 15.18 6.66 -4.92
N SER A 65 15.77 6.84 -6.09
CA SER A 65 15.84 8.11 -6.79
C SER A 65 14.45 8.56 -7.25
N GLN A 66 14.34 9.83 -7.63
CA GLN A 66 13.11 10.36 -8.21
C GLN A 66 12.67 9.58 -9.46
N ALA A 67 13.62 9.20 -10.33
CA ALA A 67 13.31 8.45 -11.54
C ALA A 67 12.75 7.05 -11.22
N GLU A 68 13.32 6.36 -10.24
CA GLU A 68 12.82 5.05 -9.80
C GLU A 68 11.42 5.17 -9.17
N LEU A 69 11.16 6.22 -8.39
CA LEU A 69 9.84 6.48 -7.81
C LEU A 69 8.78 6.81 -8.88
N SER A 70 9.14 7.61 -9.89
CA SER A 70 8.25 7.92 -11.01
C SER A 70 7.90 6.66 -11.80
N ALA A 71 8.89 5.86 -12.16
CA ALA A 71 8.68 4.60 -12.88
C ALA A 71 7.81 3.62 -12.07
N TRP A 72 8.05 3.51 -10.76
CA TRP A 72 7.21 2.69 -9.88
C TRP A 72 5.76 3.19 -9.85
N ALA A 73 5.53 4.51 -9.74
CA ALA A 73 4.19 5.07 -9.66
C ALA A 73 3.40 4.86 -10.95
N GLU A 74 4.04 4.98 -12.11
CA GLU A 74 3.44 4.71 -13.43
C GLU A 74 3.04 3.23 -13.54
N GLN A 75 3.98 2.31 -13.26
CA GLN A 75 3.73 0.86 -13.29
C GLN A 75 2.64 0.44 -12.30
N ALA A 76 2.59 1.07 -11.12
CA ALA A 76 1.62 0.73 -10.09
C ALA A 76 0.18 1.13 -10.46
N LEU A 77 -0.03 2.01 -11.44
CA LEU A 77 -1.36 2.42 -11.93
C LEU A 77 -1.83 1.61 -13.16
N GLU A 78 -0.92 0.93 -13.85
CA GLU A 78 -1.21 0.11 -15.02
C GLU A 78 -1.56 -1.36 -14.70
N ALA A 79 -1.29 -1.79 -13.47
CA ALA A 79 -1.48 -3.17 -12.98
C ALA A 79 -2.84 -3.38 -12.31
#